data_AF-A0A1F8SR56-F1
#
_entry.id   AF-A0A1F8SR56-F1
#
_cell.length_a   1.000
_cell.length_b   1.000
_cell.length_c   1.000
_cell.angle_alpha   90.00
_cell.angle_beta   90.00
_cell.angle_gamma   90.00
#
_symmetry.space_group_name_H-M   'P 1'
#
loop_
_entity.id
_entity.type
_entity.pdbx_description
1 polymer ?
#
loop_
_entity_poly.entity_id
_entity_poly.type
_entity_poly.pdbx_seq_one_letter_code
_entity_poly.pdbx_strand_id
1 'polypeptide(L)' 'MGKVISEIPKDVAMQLCAEICQQHHGKWWTFAGMQCMGCNAATKGDMDKRCISNAPGYRGCNLVNARYDRQAK' A
#
# COMPACT_ATOMS: atom_id res chain seq x y z
N MET A 1 -9.12 22.14 -13.02
CA MET A 1 -8.04 21.39 -13.70
C MET A 1 -7.62 20.26 -12.76
N GLY A 2 -8.13 19.05 -12.98
CA GLY A 2 -7.84 17.90 -12.12
C GLY A 2 -6.37 17.51 -12.23
N LYS A 3 -5.67 17.45 -11.11
CA LYS A 3 -4.32 16.91 -11.02
C LYS A 3 -4.37 15.48 -11.57
N VAL A 4 -3.62 15.20 -12.64
CA VAL A 4 -3.41 13.82 -13.12
C VAL A 4 -2.63 13.12 -12.01
N ILE A 5 -3.35 12.49 -11.09
CA ILE A 5 -2.75 11.58 -10.12
C ILE A 5 -2.30 10.41 -10.98
N SER A 6 -0.99 10.12 -10.99
CA SER A 6 -0.47 8.92 -11.66
C SER A 6 -1.04 7.71 -10.93
N GLU A 7 -2.17 7.22 -11.43
CA GLU A 7 -2.89 6.09 -10.85
C GLU A 7 -1.98 4.87 -10.85
N ILE A 8 -2.01 4.13 -9.75
CA ILE A 8 -1.36 2.82 -9.68
C ILE A 8 -2.40 1.82 -10.19
N PRO A 9 -2.09 1.02 -11.23
CA PRO A 9 -2.98 -0.05 -11.65
C PRO A 9 -3.31 -0.96 -10.46
N LYS A 10 -4.58 -1.38 -10.32
CA LYS A 10 -5.08 -2.18 -9.19
C LYS A 10 -4.16 -3.36 -8.87
N ASP A 11 -3.84 -4.15 -9.89
CA ASP A 11 -3.04 -5.37 -9.75
C ASP A 11 -1.63 -5.05 -9.25
N VAL A 12 -1.02 -3.97 -9.76
CA VAL A 12 0.29 -3.50 -9.31
C VAL A 12 0.23 -3.02 -7.86
N ALA A 13 -0.79 -2.25 -7.48
CA ALA A 13 -0.97 -1.79 -6.10
C ALA A 13 -1.14 -2.96 -5.12
N MET A 14 -1.91 -3.98 -5.52
CA MET A 14 -2.13 -5.19 -4.72
C MET A 14 -0.85 -6.01 -4.58
N GLN A 15 -0.12 -6.21 -5.67
CA GLN A 15 1.17 -6.90 -5.66
C GLN A 15 2.17 -6.17 -4.75
N LEU A 16 2.34 -4.87 -4.93
CA LEU A 16 3.21 -4.05 -4.09
C LEU A 16 2.82 -4.11 -2.61
N CYS A 17 1.52 -4.04 -2.32
CA CYS A 17 1.02 -4.18 -0.95
C CYS A 17 1.40 -5.53 -0.35
N ALA A 18 1.19 -6.63 -1.07
CA ALA A 18 1.56 -7.97 -0.63
C ALA A 18 3.06 -8.11 -0.37
N GLU A 19 3.91 -7.63 -1.29
CA GLU A 19 5.36 -7.67 -1.14
C GLU A 19 5.86 -6.82 0.05
N ILE A 20 5.31 -5.62 0.25
CA ILE A 20 5.65 -4.75 1.39
C ILE A 20 5.25 -5.42 2.70
N CYS A 21 4.04 -6.00 2.77
CA CYS A 21 3.58 -6.75 3.93
C CYS A 21 4.52 -7.92 4.26
N GLN A 22 5.00 -8.66 3.25
CA GLN A 22 5.98 -9.74 3.45
C GLN A 22 7.34 -9.20 3.94
N GLN A 23 7.86 -8.12 3.33
CA GLN A 23 9.14 -7.50 3.71
C GLN A 23 9.15 -6.98 5.16
N HIS A 24 7.99 -6.54 5.65
CA HIS A 24 7.81 -6.00 7.00
C HIS A 24 7.16 -6.98 7.98
N HIS A 25 6.91 -8.23 7.56
CA HIS A 25 6.35 -9.25 8.43
C HIS A 25 7.26 -9.47 9.65
N GLY A 26 6.69 -9.45 10.85
CA GLY A 26 7.44 -9.58 12.11
C GLY A 26 8.24 -8.34 12.53
N LYS A 27 8.33 -7.29 11.71
CA LYS A 27 9.07 -6.05 12.03
C LYS A 27 8.22 -5.02 12.77
N TRP A 28 7.56 -5.46 13.85
CA TRP A 28 6.65 -4.64 14.66
C TRP A 28 7.33 -3.45 15.35
N TRP A 29 8.67 -3.43 15.42
CA TRP A 29 9.45 -2.29 15.92
C TRP A 29 9.62 -1.16 14.88
N THR A 30 9.23 -1.37 13.62
CA THR A 30 9.32 -0.36 12.57
C THR A 30 7.97 0.28 12.32
N PHE A 31 7.93 1.58 12.03
CA PHE A 31 6.68 2.27 11.64
C PHE A 31 5.98 1.60 10.46
N ALA A 32 6.74 1.17 9.45
CA ALA A 32 6.19 0.45 8.30
C ALA A 32 5.59 -0.91 8.69
N GLY A 33 6.25 -1.68 9.56
CA GLY A 33 5.72 -2.94 10.07
C GLY A 33 4.47 -2.75 10.93
N MET A 34 4.44 -1.74 11.80
CA MET A 34 3.23 -1.38 12.56
C MET A 34 2.08 -0.98 11.64
N GLN A 35 2.35 -0.18 10.60
CA GLN A 35 1.33 0.22 9.62
C GLN A 35 0.77 -0.99 8.86
N CYS A 36 1.64 -1.90 8.38
CA CYS A 36 1.22 -3.13 7.71
C CYS A 36 0.41 -4.04 8.64
N MET A 37 0.84 -4.21 9.89
CA MET A 37 0.13 -5.00 10.90
C MET A 37 -1.24 -4.41 11.20
N GLY A 38 -1.32 -3.10 11.45
CA GLY A 38 -2.57 -2.38 11.71
C GLY A 38 -3.53 -2.45 10.53
N CYS A 39 -3.04 -2.24 9.30
CA CYS A 39 -3.85 -2.40 8.09
C CYS A 39 -4.39 -3.82 7.95
N ASN A 40 -3.55 -4.83 8.16
CA ASN A 40 -3.97 -6.23 8.04
C ASN A 40 -5.00 -6.61 9.12
N ALA A 41 -4.80 -6.14 10.36
CA ALA A 41 -5.73 -6.36 11.46
C ALA A 41 -7.09 -5.68 11.23
N ALA A 42 -7.09 -4.42 10.79
CA ALA A 42 -8.33 -3.65 10.55
C ALA A 42 -9.17 -4.24 9.40
N THR A 43 -8.52 -4.79 8.39
CA THR A 43 -9.18 -5.34 7.19
C THR A 43 -9.43 -6.83 7.25
N LYS A 44 -8.87 -7.51 8.26
CA LYS A 44 -8.87 -8.97 8.36
C LYS A 44 -8.34 -9.66 7.10
N GLY A 45 -7.39 -9.01 6.42
CA GLY A 45 -6.78 -9.49 5.18
C GLY A 45 -7.53 -9.15 3.89
N ASP A 46 -8.71 -8.55 3.96
CA ASP A 46 -9.51 -8.13 2.79
C ASP A 46 -8.79 -7.05 1.98
N MET A 47 -8.38 -7.40 0.75
CA MET A 47 -7.59 -6.55 -0.13
C MET A 47 -8.33 -5.28 -0.55
N ASP A 48 -9.65 -5.34 -0.75
CA ASP A 48 -10.43 -4.18 -1.20
C ASP A 48 -10.62 -3.15 -0.07
N LYS A 49 -10.43 -3.57 1.19
CA LYS A 49 -10.50 -2.69 2.38
C LYS A 49 -9.14 -2.16 2.84
N ARG A 50 -8.04 -2.58 2.20
CA ARG A 50 -6.67 -2.16 2.59
C ARG A 50 -6.46 -0.67 2.39
N CYS A 51 -5.45 -0.14 3.09
CA CYS A 51 -5.07 1.26 2.98
C CYS A 51 -4.84 1.73 1.54
N ILE A 52 -4.39 0.84 0.63
CA ILE A 52 -4.25 1.18 -0.80
C ILE A 52 -5.55 1.68 -1.42
N SER A 53 -6.70 1.16 -1.00
CA SER A 53 -8.03 1.47 -1.52
C SER A 53 -8.67 2.70 -0.88
N ASN A 54 -8.06 3.29 0.15
CA ASN A 54 -8.62 4.45 0.87
C ASN A 54 -8.53 5.77 0.09
N ALA A 55 -7.87 5.79 -1.08
CA ALA A 55 -7.79 6.97 -1.93
C ALA A 55 -7.92 6.59 -3.42
N PRO A 56 -8.39 7.53 -4.28
CA PRO A 56 -8.46 7.31 -5.72
C PRO A 56 -7.12 6.90 -6.32
N GLY A 57 -7.15 6.04 -7.35
CA GLY A 57 -5.96 5.57 -8.06
C GLY A 57 -5.06 4.64 -7.25
N TYR A 58 -5.60 3.96 -6.23
CA TYR A 58 -4.88 3.05 -5.33
C TYR A 58 -3.70 3.69 -4.58
N ARG A 59 -3.78 5.01 -4.35
CA ARG A 59 -2.73 5.83 -3.72
C ARG A 59 -2.90 6.00 -2.21
N GLY A 60 -3.74 5.20 -1.55
CA GLY A 60 -4.07 5.41 -0.13
C GLY A 60 -2.99 4.94 0.86
N CYS A 61 -1.91 4.30 0.40
CA CYS A 61 -0.82 3.84 1.26
C CYS A 61 0.54 4.45 0.84
N ASN A 62 1.15 5.22 1.74
CA ASN A 62 2.44 5.87 1.48
C ASN A 62 3.58 4.89 1.14
N LEU A 63 3.58 3.68 1.72
CA LEU A 63 4.61 2.67 1.44
C LEU A 63 4.50 2.15 0.00
N VAL A 64 3.28 1.88 -0.46
CA VAL A 64 3.01 1.44 -1.84
C VAL A 64 3.32 2.56 -2.83
N ASN A 65 2.88 3.79 -2.54
CA ASN A 65 3.18 4.97 -3.36
C ASN A 65 4.69 5.15 -3.53
N ALA A 66 5.45 5.14 -2.42
CA ALA A 66 6.89 5.31 -2.45
C ALA A 66 7.61 4.20 -3.22
N ARG A 67 7.12 2.96 -3.15
CA ARG A 67 7.69 1.86 -3.94
C ARG A 67 7.40 2.02 -5.43
N TYR A 68 6.15 2.34 -5.79
CA TYR A 68 5.76 2.56 -7.18
C TYR A 68 6.52 3.73 -7.81
N ASP A 69 6.61 4.86 -7.11
CA ASP A 69 7.31 6.05 -7.61
C ASP A 69 8.83 5.84 -7.75
N ARG A 70 9.41 4.87 -7.03
CA ARG A 70 10.81 4.44 -7.22
C ARG A 70 11.00 3.55 -8.45
N GLN A 71 9.99 2.77 -8.84
CA GLN A 71 10.03 1.89 -10.03
C GLN A 71 9.71 2.64 -11.32
N ALA A 72 8.93 3.73 -11.23
CA ALA A 72 8.59 4.58 -12.37
C ALA A 72 9.70 5.58 -12.77
N LYS A 73 10.82 5.59 -12.05
CA LYS A 73 12.03 6.35 -12.37
C LYS A 73 13.07 5.44 -13.01
#